data_AF-A0A934KNN7-F1
#
_entry.id   AF-A0A934KNN7-F1
#
_cell.length_a   1.000
_cell.length_b   1.000
_cell.length_c   1.000
_cell.angle_alpha   90.00
_cell.angle_beta   90.00
_cell.angle_gamma   90.00
#
_symmetry.space_group_name_H-M   'P 1'
#
loop_
_entity.id
_entity.type
_entity.pdbx_description
1 polymer ?
#
loop_
_entity_poly.entity_id
_entity_poly.type
_entity_poly.pdbx_seq_one_letter_code
_entity_poly.pdbx_strand_id
1 'polypeptide(L)'
;MAHVLPPLHLARPRLTDRLAAERVNIVEAARAVTLGQRGDAPAAAAARAALSRYRGPALPDDLREEWAVIPREAALRRALSILDLLISEAERGGDIAEAAELAERAASLDRTDDMRLLRAARLQLRCARPGRARELGARARRLGTELRVRPSHELLALDAELNGA
;
A
#
# COMPACT_ATOMS: atom_id res chain seq x y z
N MET A 1 0.87 54.13 10.78
CA MET A 1 0.51 52.82 11.36
C MET A 1 1.15 51.74 10.50
N ALA A 2 2.33 51.27 10.88
CA ALA A 2 3.06 50.23 10.15
C ALA A 2 2.59 48.85 10.63
N HIS A 3 1.99 48.06 9.74
CA HIS A 3 1.68 46.66 9.99
C HIS A 3 3.00 45.87 10.05
N VAL A 4 3.39 45.50 11.26
CA VAL A 4 4.46 44.54 11.51
C VAL A 4 3.92 43.15 11.18
N LEU A 5 4.34 42.59 10.04
CA LEU A 5 4.20 41.16 9.77
C LEU A 5 4.99 40.38 10.84
N PRO A 6 4.41 39.36 11.49
CA PRO A 6 5.15 38.58 12.47
C PRO A 6 6.25 37.76 11.77
N PRO A 7 7.42 37.59 12.40
CA PRO A 7 8.53 36.85 11.82
C PRO A 7 8.20 35.35 11.73
N LEU A 8 8.43 34.77 10.55
CA LEU A 8 8.24 33.34 10.18
C LEU A 8 9.16 32.35 10.91
N HIS A 9 9.58 32.62 12.14
CA HIS A 9 10.64 31.85 12.83
C HIS A 9 10.27 31.28 14.21
N LEU A 10 9.00 31.21 14.58
CA LEU A 10 8.60 30.56 15.83
C LEU A 10 7.58 29.43 15.60
N ALA A 11 7.95 28.25 16.10
CA ALA A 11 7.19 27.00 16.19
C ALA A 11 7.21 26.05 14.97
N ARG A 12 8.40 25.75 14.40
CA ARG A 12 8.66 24.38 13.91
C ARG A 12 9.17 23.55 15.08
N PRO A 13 8.35 22.77 15.82
CA PRO A 13 8.90 21.60 16.50
C PRO A 13 9.67 20.85 15.43
N ARG A 14 10.95 20.58 15.67
CA ARG A 14 11.93 20.26 14.64
C ARG A 14 11.31 19.26 13.68
N LEU A 15 11.22 19.62 12.40
CA LEU A 15 10.65 18.78 11.35
C LEU A 15 11.24 17.36 11.45
N THR A 16 12.51 17.26 11.85
CA THR A 16 13.23 16.04 12.17
C THR A 16 12.70 15.22 13.34
N ASP A 17 12.14 15.81 14.40
CA ASP A 17 11.63 15.09 15.57
C ASP A 17 10.24 14.49 15.29
N ARG A 18 9.37 15.23 14.60
CA ARG A 18 8.07 14.73 14.09
C ARG A 18 8.27 13.68 12.99
N LEU A 19 9.14 13.99 12.03
CA LEU A 19 9.55 13.02 11.03
C LEU A 19 10.24 11.82 11.69
N ALA A 20 11.05 11.95 12.74
CA ALA A 20 11.66 10.79 13.42
C ALA A 20 10.62 9.90 14.10
N ALA A 21 9.65 10.48 14.82
CA ALA A 21 8.59 9.72 15.47
C ALA A 21 7.73 8.91 14.46
N GLU A 22 7.45 9.45 13.27
CA GLU A 22 6.74 8.72 12.22
C GLU A 22 7.65 7.88 11.29
N ARG A 23 8.90 8.29 11.04
CA ARG A 23 9.89 7.59 10.17
C ARG A 23 10.47 6.33 10.81
N VAL A 24 10.50 6.25 12.14
CA VAL A 24 11.15 5.12 12.84
C VAL A 24 10.50 3.77 12.52
N ASN A 25 9.24 3.71 12.09
CA ASN A 25 8.58 2.42 11.85
C ASN A 25 8.76 1.81 10.45
N ILE A 26 9.13 2.59 9.44
CA ILE A 26 9.22 2.11 8.04
C ILE A 26 10.67 1.99 7.56
N VAL A 27 11.61 2.75 8.13
CA VAL A 27 13.04 2.68 7.77
C VAL A 27 13.71 1.39 8.29
N GLU A 28 13.41 0.97 9.51
CA GLU A 28 13.85 -0.31 10.10
C GLU A 28 13.30 -1.51 9.32
N ALA A 29 12.04 -1.40 8.87
CA ALA A 29 11.35 -2.38 8.05
C ALA A 29 12.02 -2.59 6.68
N ALA A 30 12.36 -1.49 6.01
CA ALA A 30 13.05 -1.52 4.73
C ALA A 30 14.41 -2.19 4.84
N ARG A 31 15.15 -1.99 5.95
CA ARG A 31 16.42 -2.71 6.20
C ARG A 31 16.22 -4.23 6.28
N ALA A 32 15.17 -4.71 6.95
CA ALA A 32 14.87 -6.13 7.01
C ALA A 32 14.46 -6.72 5.64
N VAL A 33 13.72 -5.95 4.83
CA VAL A 33 13.35 -6.34 3.45
C VAL A 33 14.58 -6.38 2.53
N THR A 34 15.49 -5.41 2.64
CA THR A 34 16.74 -5.38 1.85
C THR A 34 17.68 -6.52 2.22
N LEU A 35 17.75 -6.91 3.50
CA LEU A 35 18.57 -8.03 3.97
C LEU A 35 17.90 -9.41 3.71
N GLY A 36 16.58 -9.43 3.54
CA GLY A 36 15.75 -10.63 3.44
C GLY A 36 15.42 -11.13 2.03
N GLN A 37 16.12 -10.66 0.99
CA GLN A 37 15.86 -11.00 -0.43
C GLN A 37 16.08 -12.49 -0.81
N ARG A 38 16.03 -13.41 0.15
CA ARG A 38 16.17 -14.87 -0.06
C ARG A 38 14.98 -15.70 0.43
N GLY A 39 13.90 -15.08 0.90
CA GLY A 39 12.75 -15.84 1.45
C GLY A 39 13.02 -16.41 2.84
N ASP A 40 13.88 -15.73 3.60
CA ASP A 40 14.20 -16.13 4.97
C ASP A 40 13.04 -15.74 5.91
N ALA A 41 12.49 -16.71 6.65
CA ALA A 41 11.43 -16.48 7.65
C ALA A 41 11.67 -15.29 8.62
N PRO A 42 12.92 -14.99 9.06
CA PRO A 42 13.23 -13.77 9.81
C PRO A 42 12.84 -12.46 9.11
N ALA A 43 12.96 -12.40 7.77
CA ALA A 43 12.59 -11.23 6.99
C ALA A 43 11.07 -11.02 6.96
N ALA A 44 10.31 -12.11 6.80
CA ALA A 44 8.84 -12.06 6.86
C ALA A 44 8.34 -11.65 8.26
N ALA A 45 8.95 -12.17 9.33
CA ALA A 45 8.61 -11.76 10.69
C ALA A 45 8.89 -10.27 10.94
N ALA A 46 10.04 -9.76 10.52
CA ALA A 46 10.39 -8.35 10.62
C ALA A 46 9.46 -7.46 9.76
N ALA A 47 9.12 -7.91 8.55
CA ALA A 47 8.17 -7.24 7.67
C ALA A 47 6.76 -7.14 8.30
N ARG A 48 6.25 -8.23 8.90
CA ARG A 48 4.98 -8.21 9.64
C ARG A 48 5.03 -7.26 10.84
N ALA A 49 6.12 -7.30 11.60
CA ALA A 49 6.33 -6.41 12.75
C ALA A 49 6.40 -4.93 12.35
N ALA A 50 6.95 -4.62 11.19
CA ALA A 50 6.92 -3.28 10.65
C ALA A 50 5.52 -2.84 10.20
N LEU A 51 4.83 -3.71 9.45
CA LEU A 51 3.51 -3.44 8.93
C LEU A 51 2.45 -3.26 10.03
N SER A 52 2.61 -3.94 11.18
CA SER A 52 1.73 -3.76 12.34
C SER A 52 1.86 -2.38 12.99
N ARG A 53 3.00 -1.71 12.80
CA ARG A 53 3.25 -0.34 13.26
C ARG A 53 2.82 0.73 12.25
N TYR A 54 2.60 0.35 10.99
CA TYR A 54 2.06 1.24 9.96
C TYR A 54 0.55 1.44 10.16
N ARG A 55 0.16 2.64 10.58
CA ARG A 55 -1.24 3.00 10.92
C ARG A 55 -2.04 3.64 9.78
N GLY A 56 -1.43 3.85 8.61
CA GLY A 56 -2.06 4.53 7.49
C GLY A 56 -1.12 5.55 6.85
N PRO A 57 -1.63 6.50 6.05
CA PRO A 57 -0.83 7.54 5.42
C PRO A 57 0.05 8.25 6.46
N ALA A 58 1.33 8.45 6.13
CA ALA A 58 2.20 9.28 6.97
C ALA A 58 1.68 10.73 6.99
N LEU A 59 1.94 11.47 8.07
CA LEU A 59 1.58 12.87 8.22
C LEU A 59 0.11 13.17 7.85
N PRO A 60 -0.88 12.47 8.46
CA PRO A 60 -2.29 12.62 8.09
C PRO A 60 -2.84 14.02 8.41
N ASP A 61 -2.19 14.76 9.31
CA ASP A 61 -2.57 16.13 9.68
C ASP A 61 -1.98 17.20 8.74
N ASP A 62 -0.97 16.83 7.92
CA ASP A 62 -0.20 17.76 7.07
C ASP A 62 -0.52 17.55 5.58
N LEU A 63 -1.76 17.17 5.22
CA LEU A 63 -2.13 16.80 3.85
C LEU A 63 -1.92 17.91 2.80
N ARG A 64 -2.05 19.17 3.24
CA ARG A 64 -1.92 20.37 2.39
C ARG A 64 -0.49 20.92 2.33
N GLU A 65 0.40 20.35 3.13
CA GLU A 65 1.78 20.81 3.22
C GLU A 65 2.62 20.21 2.08
N GLU A 66 3.19 21.07 1.23
CA GLU A 66 4.00 20.64 0.09
C GLU A 66 5.25 19.85 0.54
N TRP A 67 5.87 20.25 1.66
CA TRP A 67 7.02 19.55 2.22
C TRP A 67 6.69 18.12 2.67
N ALA A 68 5.42 17.82 2.94
CA ALA A 68 4.96 16.51 3.38
C ALA A 68 4.67 15.55 2.21
N VAL A 69 4.67 16.00 0.96
CA VAL A 69 4.38 15.16 -0.22
C VAL A 69 5.42 14.03 -0.37
N ILE A 70 6.70 14.39 -0.50
CA ILE A 70 7.80 13.43 -0.67
C ILE A 70 7.87 12.38 0.46
N PRO A 71 7.85 12.75 1.77
CA PRO A 71 7.90 11.76 2.83
C PRO A 71 6.66 10.85 2.85
N ARG A 72 5.47 11.36 2.50
CA ARG A 72 4.25 10.54 2.38
C ARG A 72 4.37 9.51 1.28
N GLU A 73 4.78 9.92 0.09
CA GLU A 73 4.99 8.99 -1.03
C GLU A 73 6.06 7.94 -0.68
N ALA A 74 7.15 8.36 -0.05
CA ALA A 74 8.22 7.45 0.36
C ALA A 74 7.76 6.45 1.44
N ALA A 75 6.87 6.85 2.35
CA ALA A 75 6.26 5.95 3.33
C ALA A 75 5.31 4.95 2.66
N LEU A 76 4.42 5.43 1.78
CA LEU A 76 3.49 4.61 1.01
C LEU A 76 4.23 3.55 0.18
N ARG A 77 5.24 3.96 -0.61
CA ARG A 77 6.02 3.04 -1.45
C ARG A 77 6.66 1.92 -0.63
N ARG A 78 7.22 2.24 0.54
CA ARG A 78 7.81 1.22 1.43
C ARG A 78 6.77 0.29 2.02
N ALA A 79 5.61 0.81 2.45
CA ALA A 79 4.52 -0.03 2.94
C ALA A 79 4.02 -0.99 1.86
N LEU A 80 3.90 -0.53 0.60
CA LEU A 80 3.56 -1.37 -0.54
C LEU A 80 4.63 -2.44 -0.80
N SER A 81 5.92 -2.10 -0.76
CA SER A 81 7.00 -3.09 -0.92
C SER A 81 7.00 -4.17 0.18
N ILE A 82 6.69 -3.80 1.43
CA ILE A 82 6.54 -4.76 2.53
C ILE A 82 5.35 -5.69 2.26
N LEU A 83 4.22 -5.14 1.83
CA LEU A 83 3.04 -5.94 1.46
C LEU A 83 3.36 -6.89 0.31
N ASP A 84 4.03 -6.42 -0.75
CA ASP A 84 4.41 -7.24 -1.90
C ASP A 84 5.29 -8.43 -1.48
N LEU A 85 6.27 -8.19 -0.58
CA LEU A 85 7.09 -9.26 0.00
C LEU A 85 6.26 -10.28 0.77
N LEU A 86 5.36 -9.82 1.64
CA LEU A 86 4.54 -10.70 2.48
C LEU A 86 3.52 -11.50 1.65
N ILE A 87 2.93 -10.89 0.62
CA ILE A 87 2.05 -11.61 -0.32
C ILE A 87 2.85 -12.73 -1.00
N SER A 88 4.04 -12.42 -1.53
CA SER A 88 4.87 -13.43 -2.19
C SER A 88 5.36 -14.53 -1.25
N GLU A 89 5.60 -14.23 0.03
CA GLU A 89 5.91 -15.25 1.05
C GLU A 89 4.71 -16.15 1.32
N ALA A 90 3.53 -15.57 1.55
CA ALA A 90 2.30 -16.31 1.79
C ALA A 90 1.93 -17.21 0.60
N GLU A 91 2.06 -16.70 -0.63
CA GLU A 91 1.85 -17.49 -1.85
C GLU A 91 2.83 -18.67 -1.97
N ARG A 92 4.11 -18.48 -1.63
CA ARG A 92 5.12 -19.55 -1.61
C ARG A 92 4.84 -20.58 -0.52
N GLY A 93 4.36 -20.14 0.65
CA GLY A 93 3.98 -21.00 1.76
C GLY A 93 2.64 -21.72 1.57
N GLY A 94 1.87 -21.38 0.52
CA GLY A 94 0.55 -21.94 0.26
C GLY A 94 -0.58 -21.31 1.09
N ASP A 95 -0.30 -20.29 1.90
CA ASP A 95 -1.31 -19.54 2.65
C ASP A 95 -1.99 -18.49 1.75
N ILE A 96 -2.86 -18.98 0.86
CA ILE A 96 -3.54 -18.13 -0.11
C ILE A 96 -4.52 -17.16 0.57
N ALA A 97 -5.04 -17.52 1.74
CA ALA A 97 -5.90 -16.65 2.54
C ALA A 97 -5.12 -15.43 3.06
N GLU A 98 -3.95 -15.63 3.67
CA GLU A 98 -3.08 -14.52 4.09
C GLU A 98 -2.68 -13.65 2.88
N ALA A 99 -2.29 -14.28 1.77
CA ALA A 99 -1.94 -13.57 0.54
C ALA A 99 -3.08 -12.68 0.04
N ALA A 100 -4.33 -13.17 0.06
CA ALA A 100 -5.51 -12.43 -0.37
C ALA A 100 -5.78 -11.19 0.50
N GLU A 101 -5.74 -11.34 1.83
CA GLU A 101 -5.94 -10.24 2.78
C GLU A 101 -4.85 -9.16 2.62
N LEU A 102 -3.59 -9.57 2.47
CA LEU A 102 -2.47 -8.65 2.26
C LEU A 102 -2.57 -7.93 0.91
N ALA A 103 -2.97 -8.62 -0.16
CA ALA A 103 -3.15 -8.02 -1.47
C ALA A 103 -4.30 -6.99 -1.49
N GLU A 104 -5.39 -7.28 -0.80
CA GLU A 104 -6.50 -6.36 -0.65
C GLU A 104 -6.11 -5.10 0.15
N ARG A 105 -5.31 -5.28 1.22
CA ARG A 105 -4.72 -4.16 1.96
C ARG A 105 -3.83 -3.30 1.05
N ALA A 106 -3.01 -3.92 0.20
CA ALA A 106 -2.18 -3.18 -0.77
C ALA A 106 -3.02 -2.37 -1.77
N ALA A 107 -4.06 -2.96 -2.34
CA ALA A 107 -5.00 -2.29 -3.26
C ALA A 107 -5.84 -1.19 -2.57
N SER A 108 -5.96 -1.24 -1.25
CA SER A 108 -6.62 -0.19 -0.47
C SER A 108 -5.69 1.00 -0.19
N LEU A 109 -4.38 0.76 -0.09
CA LEU A 109 -3.35 1.79 0.10
C LEU A 109 -3.04 2.53 -1.21
N ASP A 110 -2.84 1.80 -2.30
CA ASP A 110 -2.70 2.39 -3.64
C ASP A 110 -3.99 2.20 -4.42
N ARG A 111 -4.81 3.24 -4.43
CA ARG A 111 -6.13 3.22 -5.08
C ARG A 111 -6.05 3.51 -6.57
N THR A 112 -4.87 3.87 -7.07
CA THR A 112 -4.62 4.27 -8.45
C THR A 112 -3.94 3.18 -9.29
N ASP A 113 -3.51 2.10 -8.65
CA ASP A 113 -2.88 0.94 -9.28
C ASP A 113 -3.92 -0.17 -9.51
N ASP A 114 -4.34 -0.32 -10.77
CA ASP A 114 -5.30 -1.34 -11.20
C ASP A 114 -4.73 -2.76 -11.12
N MET A 115 -3.42 -2.93 -11.31
CA MET A 115 -2.74 -4.22 -11.19
C MET A 115 -2.84 -4.77 -9.77
N ARG A 116 -2.78 -3.91 -8.74
CA ARG A 116 -3.00 -4.33 -7.34
C ARG A 116 -4.43 -4.79 -7.09
N LEU A 117 -5.42 -4.11 -7.66
CA LEU A 117 -6.82 -4.54 -7.60
C LEU A 117 -7.03 -5.90 -8.28
N LEU A 118 -6.41 -6.11 -9.44
CA LEU A 118 -6.47 -7.38 -10.18
C LEU A 118 -5.81 -8.53 -9.43
N ARG A 119 -4.62 -8.31 -8.86
CA ARG A 119 -3.93 -9.32 -8.04
C ARG A 119 -4.78 -9.73 -6.83
N ALA A 120 -5.35 -8.74 -6.13
CA ALA A 120 -6.24 -9.01 -5.00
C ALA A 120 -7.48 -9.80 -5.44
N ALA A 121 -8.14 -9.42 -6.55
CA ALA A 121 -9.31 -10.12 -7.05
C ALA A 121 -9.02 -11.60 -7.40
N ARG A 122 -7.88 -11.88 -8.06
CA ARG A 122 -7.45 -13.25 -8.39
C ARG A 122 -7.18 -14.08 -7.14
N LEU A 123 -6.53 -13.50 -6.12
CA LEU A 123 -6.29 -14.19 -4.86
C LEU A 123 -7.59 -14.50 -4.11
N GLN A 124 -8.58 -13.59 -4.15
CA GLN A 124 -9.90 -13.83 -3.58
C GLN A 124 -10.65 -14.96 -4.31
N LEU A 125 -10.50 -15.09 -5.63
CA LEU A 125 -11.04 -16.25 -6.37
C LEU A 125 -10.41 -17.56 -5.92
N ARG A 126 -9.09 -17.60 -5.77
CA ARG A 126 -8.37 -18.78 -5.26
C ARG A 126 -8.77 -19.15 -3.83
N CYS A 127 -9.28 -18.19 -3.05
CA CYS A 127 -9.87 -18.41 -1.72
C CYS A 127 -11.36 -18.81 -1.75
N ALA A 128 -11.93 -19.10 -2.92
CA ALA A 128 -13.36 -19.37 -3.10
C ALA A 128 -14.26 -18.23 -2.59
N ARG A 129 -13.81 -16.97 -2.73
CA ARG A 129 -14.55 -15.74 -2.38
C ARG A 129 -14.90 -14.93 -3.63
N PRO A 130 -15.75 -15.45 -4.54
CA PRO A 130 -16.04 -14.80 -5.82
C PRO A 130 -16.76 -13.46 -5.66
N GLY A 131 -17.58 -13.28 -4.62
CA GLY A 131 -18.22 -11.99 -4.33
C GLY A 131 -17.20 -10.87 -4.13
N ARG A 132 -16.17 -11.11 -3.31
CA ARG A 132 -15.10 -10.13 -3.07
C ARG A 132 -14.27 -9.87 -4.32
N ALA A 133 -13.99 -10.92 -5.10
CA ALA A 133 -13.30 -10.79 -6.37
C ALA A 133 -14.08 -9.92 -7.37
N ARG A 134 -15.40 -10.08 -7.46
CA ARG A 134 -16.28 -9.24 -8.30
C ARG A 134 -16.24 -7.77 -7.87
N GLU A 135 -16.26 -7.49 -6.57
CA GLU A 135 -16.17 -6.12 -6.04
C GLU A 135 -14.85 -5.44 -6.44
N LEU A 136 -13.73 -6.16 -6.31
CA LEU A 136 -12.40 -5.67 -6.67
C LEU A 136 -12.26 -5.47 -8.19
N GLY A 137 -12.75 -6.40 -9.01
CA GLY A 137 -12.78 -6.25 -10.47
C GLY A 137 -13.65 -5.08 -10.92
N ALA A 138 -14.82 -4.90 -10.31
CA ALA A 138 -15.68 -3.73 -10.57
C ALA A 138 -14.99 -2.41 -10.19
N ARG A 139 -14.20 -2.40 -9.12
CA ARG A 139 -13.39 -1.23 -8.73
C ARG A 139 -12.29 -0.95 -9.75
N ALA A 140 -11.60 -1.97 -10.26
CA ALA A 140 -10.60 -1.81 -11.32
C ALA A 140 -11.21 -1.22 -12.61
N ARG A 141 -12.41 -1.67 -13.02
CA ARG A 141 -13.15 -1.09 -14.16
C ARG A 141 -13.48 0.39 -13.97
N ARG A 142 -13.97 0.76 -12.79
CA ARG A 142 -14.28 2.16 -12.46
C ARG A 142 -13.03 3.03 -12.56
N LEU A 143 -11.91 2.57 -11.98
CA LEU A 143 -10.63 3.26 -12.06
C LEU A 143 -10.17 3.45 -13.52
N GLY A 144 -10.23 2.41 -14.35
CA GLY A 144 -9.89 2.53 -15.78
C GLY A 144 -10.78 3.55 -16.51
N THR A 145 -12.08 3.56 -16.21
CA THR A 145 -13.04 4.53 -16.77
C THR A 145 -12.72 5.97 -16.33
N GLU A 146 -12.44 6.18 -15.04
CA GLU A 146 -12.06 7.47 -14.46
C GLU A 146 -10.77 8.00 -15.10
N LEU A 147 -9.79 7.13 -15.32
CA LEU A 147 -8.51 7.47 -15.95
C LEU A 147 -8.59 7.50 -17.49
N ARG A 148 -9.74 7.17 -18.09
CA ARG A 148 -9.95 7.05 -19.54
C ARG A 148 -8.98 6.07 -20.22
N VAL A 149 -8.61 5.02 -19.51
CA VAL A 149 -7.75 3.93 -19.99
C VAL A 149 -8.63 2.74 -20.38
N ARG A 150 -8.28 2.07 -21.48
CA ARG A 150 -8.98 0.83 -21.88
C ARG A 150 -8.73 -0.27 -20.84
N PRO A 151 -9.71 -1.14 -20.55
CA PRO A 151 -9.49 -2.26 -19.64
C PRO A 151 -8.35 -3.14 -20.14
N SER A 152 -7.48 -3.55 -19.22
CA SER A 152 -6.38 -4.47 -19.52
C SER A 152 -6.90 -5.86 -19.91
N HIS A 153 -6.08 -6.63 -20.61
CA HIS A 153 -6.41 -7.99 -20.98
C HIS A 153 -6.65 -8.87 -19.74
N GLU A 154 -5.90 -8.61 -18.67
CA GLU A 154 -6.01 -9.30 -17.39
C GLU A 154 -7.36 -9.05 -16.70
N LEU A 155 -7.91 -7.83 -16.82
CA LEU A 155 -9.23 -7.49 -16.30
C LEU A 155 -10.34 -8.15 -17.10
N LEU A 156 -10.21 -8.18 -18.44
CA LEU A 156 -11.17 -8.88 -19.30
C LEU A 156 -11.18 -10.40 -19.04
N ALA A 157 -10.00 -10.99 -18.83
CA ALA A 157 -9.88 -12.41 -18.48
C ALA A 157 -10.53 -12.72 -17.12
N LEU A 158 -10.28 -11.88 -16.11
CA LEU A 158 -10.94 -12.00 -14.80
C LEU A 158 -12.46 -11.92 -14.93
N ASP A 159 -12.98 -11.02 -15.75
CA ASP A 159 -14.42 -10.88 -15.96
C ASP A 159 -15.04 -12.09 -16.66
N ALA A 160 -14.34 -12.68 -17.63
CA ALA A 160 -14.79 -13.92 -18.25
C ALA A 160 -14.89 -15.07 -17.22
N GLU A 161 -13.88 -15.20 -16.35
CA GLU A 161 -13.85 -16.21 -15.29
C GLU A 161 -14.97 -16.01 -14.27
N LEU A 162 -15.23 -14.77 -13.84
CA LEU A 162 -16.26 -14.44 -12.84
C LEU A 162 -17.70 -14.58 -13.33
N ASN A 163 -17.91 -14.52 -14.65
CA ASN A 163 -19.22 -14.67 -15.28
C ASN A 163 -19.47 -16.10 -15.80
N GLY A 164 -18.41 -16.92 -15.93
CA GLY A 164 -18.49 -18.33 -16.30
C GLY A 164 -18.63 -19.29 -15.11
N ALA A 165 -18.47 -18.81 -13.87
CA ALA A 165 -18.54 -19.56 -12.61
C ALA A 165 -19.82 -19.24 -11.81
#